data_AF-A0A976L5A2-F1
#
_entry.id   AF-A0A976L5A2-F1
#
_cell.length_a   1.000
_cell.length_b   1.000
_cell.length_c   1.000
_cell.angle_alpha   90.00
_cell.angle_beta   90.00
_cell.angle_gamma   90.00
#
_symmetry.space_group_name_H-M   'P 1'
#
loop_
_entity.id
_entity.type
_entity.pdbx_description
1 polymer ?
#
loop_
_entity_poly.entity_id
_entity_poly.type
_entity_poly.pdbx_seq_one_letter_code
_entity_poly.pdbx_strand_id
1 'polypeptide(L)'
;MNHSRIGFGCYRIDDRVKEHFDSLSKALTKGITLIDTSANYSDGRSEILVGNVLTELISSGRIKREDLTLVTKGGYIQGTNLKFAEKKKQQGNPFTDVSEYEPELWHCISPDFLEDQISRQLFRLGQNDGFGYIDAYLLHNPENFLASADKNGEDPESAKEEYYSRIKKAFEFLEEQVLSGKIKSYGISSNTFPAESSKSNFTSLERVIAVANGVSSNNNFKFIQFPLNLIESNALFLKNQSGNTKTVIELAKENNLTVLINRPFNAITSKGIVRFADFYSNEVDIKELERQLKLLPLLEDDLINEKLVNSTIPESDLGVLKGLLTFGHMMSQNWRTFGSIEHFNDSVEFFFSPRINYLTDYFDEKVKDDTLVECFDKYMKEVFRLFNYIIDHYKAIANRRSVYIHSLINNLCDEKYHRFTLSQKTILLLNSIDGVNCALAGIRKEQYVDEMLETLNAPLISNAEEVFMKLHSELESADFKNTVI
;
A
#
# COMPACT_ATOMS: atom_id res chain seq x y z
N MET A 1 -23.78 6.80 7.02
CA MET A 1 -23.73 5.64 6.08
C MET A 1 -23.51 4.40 6.93
N ASN A 2 -24.11 3.26 6.57
CA ASN A 2 -23.89 2.01 7.29
C ASN A 2 -22.81 1.22 6.54
N HIS A 3 -21.63 1.09 7.14
CA HIS A 3 -20.55 0.29 6.57
C HIS A 3 -19.94 -0.61 7.64
N SER A 4 -19.35 -1.72 7.23
CA SER A 4 -18.59 -2.59 8.11
C SER A 4 -17.36 -1.86 8.67
N ARG A 5 -16.93 -2.23 9.88
CA ARG A 5 -15.68 -1.73 10.49
C ARG A 5 -14.41 -2.23 9.79
N ILE A 6 -14.52 -3.26 8.96
CA ILE A 6 -13.44 -3.71 8.07
C ILE A 6 -13.87 -3.42 6.65
N GLY A 7 -13.04 -2.73 5.89
CA GLY A 7 -13.25 -2.45 4.47
C GLY A 7 -12.30 -3.25 3.60
N PHE A 8 -12.73 -3.56 2.38
CA PHE A 8 -11.89 -4.20 1.38
C PHE A 8 -11.03 -3.14 0.66
N GLY A 9 -9.74 -3.10 0.97
CA GLY A 9 -8.76 -2.24 0.31
C GLY A 9 -8.28 -2.86 -1.00
N CYS A 10 -8.47 -2.16 -2.12
CA CYS A 10 -8.18 -2.65 -3.46
C CYS A 10 -6.76 -2.34 -3.97
N TYR A 11 -5.83 -1.94 -3.10
CA TYR A 11 -4.44 -1.77 -3.51
C TYR A 11 -3.80 -3.13 -3.86
N ARG A 12 -3.15 -3.21 -5.03
CA ARG A 12 -2.52 -4.44 -5.59
C ARG A 12 -3.51 -5.57 -5.92
N ILE A 13 -4.77 -5.25 -6.20
CA ILE A 13 -5.69 -6.19 -6.88
C ILE A 13 -5.75 -5.87 -8.38
N ASP A 14 -6.17 -6.84 -9.18
CA ASP A 14 -6.10 -6.79 -10.63
C ASP A 14 -7.20 -7.69 -11.23
N ASP A 15 -7.88 -7.22 -12.27
CA ASP A 15 -9.01 -7.89 -12.92
C ASP A 15 -8.63 -9.20 -13.63
N ARG A 16 -7.34 -9.42 -13.89
CA ARG A 16 -6.83 -10.63 -14.54
C ARG A 16 -6.61 -11.80 -13.58
N VAL A 17 -6.69 -11.56 -12.26
CA VAL A 17 -6.39 -12.58 -11.25
C VAL A 17 -7.70 -13.08 -10.65
N LYS A 18 -8.09 -14.31 -10.99
CA LYS A 18 -9.35 -14.92 -10.53
C LYS A 18 -9.48 -14.93 -9.00
N GLU A 19 -8.40 -15.21 -8.28
CA GLU A 19 -8.40 -15.22 -6.81
C GLU A 19 -8.81 -13.85 -6.21
N HIS A 20 -8.46 -12.74 -6.87
CA HIS A 20 -8.88 -11.41 -6.42
C HIS A 20 -10.39 -11.20 -6.60
N PHE A 21 -10.97 -11.70 -7.70
CA PHE A 21 -12.41 -11.71 -7.94
C PHE A 21 -13.15 -12.52 -6.88
N ASP A 22 -12.71 -13.77 -6.67
CA ASP A 22 -13.32 -14.69 -5.71
C ASP A 22 -13.26 -14.11 -4.28
N SER A 23 -12.12 -13.52 -3.91
CA SER A 23 -11.92 -12.89 -2.60
C SER A 23 -12.87 -11.70 -2.37
N LEU A 24 -12.97 -10.76 -3.33
CA LEU A 24 -13.88 -9.62 -3.20
C LEU A 24 -15.35 -10.09 -3.19
N SER A 25 -15.71 -11.04 -4.06
CA SER A 25 -17.07 -11.61 -4.12
C SER A 25 -17.47 -12.25 -2.80
N LYS A 26 -16.57 -13.04 -2.20
CA LYS A 26 -16.77 -13.65 -0.88
C LYS A 26 -16.89 -12.58 0.21
N ALA A 27 -16.02 -11.57 0.22
CA ALA A 27 -16.06 -10.51 1.23
C ALA A 27 -17.40 -9.78 1.25
N LEU A 28 -17.88 -9.34 0.07
CA LEU A 28 -19.13 -8.59 -0.07
C LEU A 28 -20.35 -9.42 0.33
N THR A 29 -20.38 -10.70 -0.06
CA THR A 29 -21.52 -11.59 0.26
C THR A 29 -21.52 -12.11 1.68
N LYS A 30 -20.49 -11.81 2.47
CA LYS A 30 -20.34 -12.29 3.86
C LYS A 30 -20.30 -11.17 4.91
N GLY A 31 -20.48 -9.91 4.51
CA GLY A 31 -20.71 -8.80 5.44
C GLY A 31 -19.64 -7.71 5.47
N ILE A 32 -18.62 -7.76 4.60
CA ILE A 32 -17.77 -6.60 4.34
C ILE A 32 -18.50 -5.71 3.34
N THR A 33 -18.88 -4.50 3.74
CA THR A 33 -19.74 -3.62 2.94
C THR A 33 -19.05 -2.34 2.47
N LEU A 34 -17.79 -2.09 2.87
CA LEU A 34 -16.99 -0.98 2.37
C LEU A 34 -15.94 -1.46 1.37
N ILE A 35 -15.86 -0.79 0.22
CA ILE A 35 -14.85 -1.02 -0.82
C ILE A 35 -14.06 0.27 -0.99
N ASP A 36 -12.74 0.20 -0.91
CA ASP A 36 -11.84 1.34 -1.13
C ASP A 36 -10.89 1.06 -2.30
N THR A 37 -11.01 1.84 -3.37
CA THR A 37 -10.19 1.73 -4.58
C THR A 37 -9.65 3.09 -5.03
N SER A 38 -8.97 3.15 -6.18
CA SER A 38 -8.41 4.39 -6.75
C SER A 38 -8.03 4.18 -8.22
N ALA A 39 -8.09 5.24 -9.03
CA ALA A 39 -7.74 5.18 -10.45
C ALA A 39 -6.29 4.71 -10.70
N ASN A 40 -5.35 5.00 -9.80
CA ASN A 40 -3.95 4.60 -9.96
C ASN A 40 -3.66 3.16 -9.52
N TYR A 41 -4.58 2.47 -8.85
CA TYR A 41 -4.35 1.11 -8.38
C TYR A 41 -4.41 0.13 -9.54
N SER A 42 -3.24 -0.46 -9.86
CA SER A 42 -3.05 -1.36 -11.00
C SER A 42 -3.49 -0.71 -12.33
N ASP A 43 -3.23 0.58 -12.51
CA ASP A 43 -3.60 1.36 -13.72
C ASP A 43 -5.11 1.27 -14.04
N GLY A 44 -5.94 1.38 -13.00
CA GLY A 44 -7.41 1.34 -13.10
C GLY A 44 -8.01 -0.06 -13.10
N ARG A 45 -7.20 -1.13 -13.16
CA ARG A 45 -7.69 -2.53 -13.15
C ARG A 45 -8.40 -2.92 -11.87
N SER A 46 -8.02 -2.33 -10.74
CA SER A 46 -8.72 -2.54 -9.47
C SER A 46 -10.19 -2.06 -9.53
N GLU A 47 -10.45 -0.92 -10.17
CA GLU A 47 -11.81 -0.40 -10.37
C GLU A 47 -12.61 -1.29 -11.33
N ILE A 48 -11.97 -1.80 -12.40
CA ILE A 48 -12.59 -2.76 -13.33
C ILE A 48 -12.97 -4.05 -12.59
N LEU A 49 -12.08 -4.59 -11.77
CA LEU A 49 -12.37 -5.77 -10.97
C LEU A 49 -13.56 -5.55 -10.03
N VAL A 50 -13.59 -4.42 -9.33
CA VAL A 50 -14.72 -4.04 -8.47
C VAL A 50 -16.01 -3.95 -9.29
N GLY A 51 -15.99 -3.27 -10.44
CA GLY A 51 -17.15 -3.15 -11.31
C GLY A 51 -17.68 -4.49 -11.80
N ASN A 52 -16.79 -5.41 -12.18
CA ASN A 52 -17.16 -6.77 -12.58
C ASN A 52 -17.83 -7.55 -11.44
N VAL A 53 -17.26 -7.52 -10.22
CA VAL A 53 -17.84 -8.20 -9.05
C VAL A 53 -19.20 -7.60 -8.67
N LEU A 54 -19.31 -6.27 -8.65
CA LEU A 54 -20.57 -5.60 -8.33
C LEU A 54 -21.65 -5.95 -9.36
N THR A 55 -21.31 -5.92 -10.65
CA THR A 55 -22.24 -6.27 -11.73
C THR A 55 -22.74 -7.70 -11.59
N GLU A 56 -21.85 -8.66 -11.35
CA GLU A 56 -22.23 -10.07 -11.15
C GLU A 56 -23.14 -10.24 -9.92
N LEU A 57 -22.74 -9.70 -8.77
CA LEU A 57 -23.46 -9.93 -7.51
C LEU A 57 -24.81 -9.21 -7.46
N ILE A 58 -24.91 -8.02 -8.06
CA ILE A 58 -26.18 -7.26 -8.14
C ILE A 58 -27.11 -7.93 -9.15
N SER A 59 -26.64 -8.28 -10.35
CA SER A 59 -27.49 -8.92 -11.37
C SER A 59 -27.99 -10.31 -10.94
N SER A 60 -27.22 -11.03 -10.12
CA SER A 60 -27.62 -12.29 -9.51
C SER A 60 -28.45 -12.14 -8.22
N GLY A 61 -28.72 -10.91 -7.77
CA GLY A 61 -29.52 -10.62 -6.58
C GLY A 61 -28.86 -11.04 -5.26
N ARG A 62 -27.54 -11.28 -5.25
CA ARG A 62 -26.78 -11.70 -4.06
C ARG A 62 -26.47 -10.55 -3.12
N ILE A 63 -26.41 -9.32 -3.64
CA ILE A 63 -26.25 -8.08 -2.90
C ILE A 63 -27.08 -6.97 -3.55
N LYS A 64 -27.28 -5.85 -2.85
CA LYS A 64 -27.83 -4.62 -3.43
C LYS A 64 -26.79 -3.51 -3.42
N ARG A 65 -26.87 -2.58 -4.39
CA ARG A 65 -25.91 -1.48 -4.49
C ARG A 65 -25.98 -0.56 -3.28
N GLU A 66 -27.17 -0.30 -2.77
CA GLU A 66 -27.45 0.57 -1.63
C GLU A 66 -26.95 0.02 -0.28
N ASP A 67 -26.64 -1.29 -0.21
CA ASP A 67 -26.09 -1.93 1.00
C ASP A 67 -24.57 -1.76 1.10
N LEU A 68 -23.93 -1.14 0.10
CA LEU A 68 -22.49 -0.97 -0.01
C LEU A 68 -22.07 0.50 0.09
N THR A 69 -20.87 0.72 0.62
CA THR A 69 -20.13 1.98 0.56
C THR A 69 -18.96 1.82 -0.39
N LEU A 70 -19.04 2.46 -1.56
CA LEU A 70 -17.98 2.48 -2.57
C LEU A 70 -17.18 3.78 -2.50
N VAL A 71 -15.91 3.65 -2.16
CA VAL A 71 -14.94 4.75 -2.07
C VAL A 71 -13.95 4.64 -3.22
N THR A 72 -13.79 5.72 -3.98
CA THR A 72 -12.66 5.85 -4.94
C THR A 72 -11.98 7.20 -4.77
N LYS A 73 -10.84 7.38 -5.45
CA LYS A 73 -9.96 8.54 -5.25
C LYS A 73 -9.40 9.06 -6.58
N GLY A 74 -9.20 10.36 -6.66
CA GLY A 74 -8.52 11.03 -7.77
C GLY A 74 -7.41 11.94 -7.28
N GLY A 75 -6.35 12.08 -8.07
CA GLY A 75 -5.19 12.90 -7.72
C GLY A 75 -3.96 12.52 -8.53
N TYR A 76 -3.66 11.22 -8.56
CA TYR A 76 -2.48 10.70 -9.24
C TYR A 76 -2.65 10.64 -10.76
N ILE A 77 -1.63 11.12 -11.48
CA ILE A 77 -1.47 10.99 -12.92
C ILE A 77 -0.23 10.12 -13.16
N GLN A 78 -0.47 8.84 -13.44
CA GLN A 78 0.56 7.80 -13.64
C GLN A 78 0.11 6.84 -14.75
N GLY A 79 1.02 6.01 -15.25
CA GLY A 79 0.69 4.92 -16.18
C GLY A 79 -0.06 5.40 -17.43
N THR A 80 -1.22 4.79 -17.71
CA THR A 80 -2.05 5.18 -18.85
C THR A 80 -2.62 6.59 -18.71
N ASN A 81 -2.89 7.05 -17.48
CA ASN A 81 -3.38 8.40 -17.22
C ASN A 81 -2.31 9.47 -17.50
N LEU A 82 -1.03 9.16 -17.21
CA LEU A 82 0.11 10.03 -17.55
C LEU A 82 0.24 10.21 -19.06
N LYS A 83 0.25 9.11 -19.82
CA LYS A 83 0.29 9.17 -21.29
C LYS A 83 -0.85 10.00 -21.88
N PHE A 84 -2.03 9.94 -21.26
CA PHE A 84 -3.18 10.75 -21.66
C PHE A 84 -2.98 12.24 -21.36
N ALA A 85 -2.51 12.58 -20.16
CA ALA A 85 -2.22 13.96 -19.76
C ALA A 85 -1.10 14.59 -20.61
N GLU A 86 -0.03 13.84 -20.91
CA GLU A 86 1.05 14.26 -21.81
C GLU A 86 0.53 14.56 -23.21
N LYS A 87 -0.33 13.70 -23.76
CA LYS A 87 -0.95 13.93 -25.07
C LYS A 87 -1.81 15.21 -25.07
N LYS A 88 -2.60 15.44 -24.01
CA LYS A 88 -3.37 16.68 -23.86
C LYS A 88 -2.47 17.92 -23.83
N LYS A 89 -1.35 17.85 -23.09
CA LYS A 89 -0.33 18.91 -23.04
C LYS A 89 0.28 19.18 -24.42
N GLN A 90 0.67 18.13 -25.16
CA GLN A 90 1.22 18.24 -26.51
C GLN A 90 0.21 18.83 -27.52
N GLN A 91 -1.08 18.61 -27.30
CA GLN A 91 -2.17 19.16 -28.10
C GLN A 91 -2.56 20.59 -27.71
N GLY A 92 -1.89 21.21 -26.74
CA GLY A 92 -2.17 22.58 -26.30
C GLY A 92 -3.42 22.71 -25.42
N ASN A 93 -3.92 21.60 -24.86
CA ASN A 93 -5.08 21.59 -23.96
C ASN A 93 -4.78 20.77 -22.68
N PRO A 94 -3.72 21.12 -21.92
CA PRO A 94 -3.38 20.42 -20.68
C PRO A 94 -4.48 20.59 -19.62
N PHE A 95 -4.51 19.68 -18.65
CA PHE A 95 -5.28 19.93 -17.43
C PHE A 95 -4.70 21.13 -16.68
N THR A 96 -5.57 21.88 -16.00
CA THR A 96 -5.13 23.02 -15.18
C THR A 96 -4.41 22.56 -13.90
N ASP A 97 -3.52 23.40 -13.36
CA ASP A 97 -2.88 23.21 -12.05
C ASP A 97 -2.14 21.86 -11.81
N VAL A 98 -1.68 21.18 -12.87
CA VAL A 98 -0.89 19.94 -12.77
C VAL A 98 0.46 20.20 -12.08
N SER A 99 0.81 19.33 -11.14
CA SER A 99 2.13 19.27 -10.48
C SER A 99 2.94 18.08 -11.00
N GLU A 100 4.02 18.35 -11.72
CA GLU A 100 4.93 17.34 -12.29
C GLU A 100 6.01 16.97 -11.26
N TYR A 101 5.63 16.17 -10.26
CA TYR A 101 6.48 15.87 -9.09
C TYR A 101 7.71 15.01 -9.41
N GLU A 102 7.55 14.01 -10.28
CA GLU A 102 8.61 13.14 -10.80
C GLU A 102 8.28 12.76 -12.26
N PRO A 103 9.26 12.28 -13.07
CA PRO A 103 9.03 11.94 -14.49
C PRO A 103 7.85 10.99 -14.74
N GLU A 104 7.62 10.02 -13.84
CA GLU A 104 6.54 9.03 -13.96
C GLU A 104 5.39 9.23 -12.96
N LEU A 105 5.38 10.37 -12.25
CA LEU A 105 4.40 10.66 -11.22
C LEU A 105 4.06 12.16 -11.22
N TRP A 106 2.89 12.47 -11.79
CA TRP A 106 2.27 13.78 -11.71
C TRP A 106 1.08 13.74 -10.75
N HIS A 107 0.64 14.92 -10.32
CA HIS A 107 -0.50 15.08 -9.42
C HIS A 107 -1.39 16.25 -9.85
N CYS A 108 -2.71 16.10 -9.71
CA CYS A 108 -3.66 17.15 -10.04
C CYS A 108 -4.99 16.95 -9.29
N ILE A 109 -5.58 18.03 -8.80
CA ILE A 109 -6.93 18.04 -8.19
C ILE A 109 -7.80 19.15 -8.77
N SER A 110 -7.46 19.66 -9.95
CA SER A 110 -8.24 20.71 -10.60
C SER A 110 -9.63 20.19 -11.02
N PRO A 111 -10.65 21.06 -11.08
CA PRO A 111 -12.00 20.67 -11.50
C PRO A 111 -12.04 19.93 -12.84
N ASP A 112 -11.32 20.41 -13.86
CA ASP A 112 -11.30 19.82 -15.21
C ASP A 112 -10.64 18.42 -15.23
N PHE A 113 -9.64 18.19 -14.39
CA PHE A 113 -9.07 16.86 -14.19
C PHE A 113 -10.02 15.94 -13.44
N LEU A 114 -10.58 16.40 -12.31
CA LEU A 114 -11.50 15.61 -11.49
C LEU A 114 -12.76 15.21 -12.26
N GLU A 115 -13.26 16.05 -13.16
CA GLU A 115 -14.38 15.72 -14.04
C GLU A 115 -14.05 14.54 -14.99
N ASP A 116 -12.89 14.57 -15.64
CA ASP A 116 -12.42 13.48 -16.49
C ASP A 116 -12.24 12.20 -15.67
N GLN A 117 -11.64 12.29 -14.49
CA GLN A 117 -11.41 11.13 -13.62
C GLN A 117 -12.73 10.52 -13.14
N ILE A 118 -13.63 11.29 -12.55
CA ILE A 118 -14.94 10.78 -12.07
C ILE A 118 -15.68 10.06 -13.19
N SER A 119 -15.70 10.63 -14.40
CA SER A 119 -16.38 10.03 -15.54
C SER A 119 -15.79 8.67 -15.93
N ARG A 120 -14.46 8.55 -16.00
CA ARG A 120 -13.78 7.29 -16.31
C ARG A 120 -13.91 6.26 -15.18
N GLN A 121 -13.90 6.71 -13.93
CA GLN A 121 -14.00 5.85 -12.76
C GLN A 121 -15.40 5.26 -12.63
N LEU A 122 -16.46 6.04 -12.84
CA LEU A 122 -17.83 5.53 -12.90
C LEU A 122 -17.97 4.43 -13.97
N PHE A 123 -17.37 4.65 -15.14
CA PHE A 123 -17.36 3.64 -16.20
C PHE A 123 -16.63 2.35 -15.79
N ARG A 124 -15.39 2.46 -15.27
CA ARG A 124 -14.62 1.27 -14.83
C ARG A 124 -15.32 0.51 -13.69
N LEU A 125 -15.99 1.23 -12.80
CA LEU A 125 -16.73 0.65 -11.66
C LEU A 125 -18.10 0.09 -12.07
N GLY A 126 -18.52 0.20 -13.34
CA GLY A 126 -19.86 -0.19 -13.78
C GLY A 126 -20.96 0.57 -13.04
N GLN A 127 -20.70 1.82 -12.67
CA GLN A 127 -21.61 2.72 -11.93
C GLN A 127 -22.15 3.85 -12.82
N ASN A 128 -22.12 3.68 -14.14
CA ASN A 128 -22.68 4.59 -15.12
C ASN A 128 -24.16 4.26 -15.45
N ASP A 129 -24.76 5.02 -16.37
CA ASP A 129 -26.08 4.75 -16.98
C ASP A 129 -27.32 4.80 -16.05
N GLY A 130 -27.28 5.66 -15.01
CA GLY A 130 -28.46 6.08 -14.25
C GLY A 130 -28.83 5.21 -13.03
N PHE A 131 -28.11 4.11 -12.79
CA PHE A 131 -28.34 3.20 -11.65
C PHE A 131 -27.17 3.12 -10.64
N GLY A 132 -26.06 3.80 -10.93
CA GLY A 132 -24.85 3.80 -10.09
C GLY A 132 -24.46 5.17 -9.56
N TYR A 133 -23.62 5.18 -8.54
CA TYR A 133 -23.02 6.37 -7.93
C TYR A 133 -21.77 5.96 -7.15
N ILE A 134 -20.95 6.94 -6.75
CA ILE A 134 -19.85 6.74 -5.80
C ILE A 134 -20.30 7.26 -4.42
N ASP A 135 -20.12 6.49 -3.35
CA ASP A 135 -20.53 6.92 -2.01
C ASP A 135 -19.62 8.03 -1.46
N ALA A 136 -18.31 7.86 -1.64
CA ALA A 136 -17.32 8.86 -1.26
C ALA A 136 -16.21 8.98 -2.30
N TYR A 137 -15.95 10.19 -2.75
CA TYR A 137 -14.82 10.51 -3.64
C TYR A 137 -13.73 11.25 -2.87
N LEU A 138 -12.53 10.68 -2.77
CA LEU A 138 -11.45 11.30 -2.00
C LEU A 138 -10.42 11.99 -2.90
N LEU A 139 -9.98 13.18 -2.53
CA LEU A 139 -8.74 13.75 -3.07
C LEU A 139 -7.56 12.91 -2.56
N HIS A 140 -6.77 12.35 -3.46
CA HIS A 140 -5.72 11.39 -3.13
C HIS A 140 -4.38 12.09 -2.93
N ASN A 141 -3.92 12.12 -1.68
CA ASN A 141 -2.66 12.71 -1.22
C ASN A 141 -2.40 14.10 -1.82
N PRO A 142 -3.29 15.07 -1.62
CA PRO A 142 -3.10 16.41 -2.17
C PRO A 142 -1.80 17.08 -1.69
N GLU A 143 -1.24 16.64 -0.56
CA GLU A 143 0.06 17.11 -0.05
C GLU A 143 1.26 16.93 -1.01
N ASN A 144 1.11 16.15 -2.10
CA ASN A 144 2.14 16.06 -3.15
C ASN A 144 2.42 17.43 -3.79
N PHE A 145 1.43 18.33 -3.83
CA PHE A 145 1.65 19.71 -4.25
C PHE A 145 2.66 20.42 -3.34
N LEU A 146 2.49 20.32 -2.01
CA LEU A 146 3.41 20.92 -1.05
C LEU A 146 4.82 20.33 -1.17
N ALA A 147 4.93 19.02 -1.38
CA ALA A 147 6.22 18.37 -1.60
C ALA A 147 6.89 18.83 -2.92
N SER A 148 6.11 19.11 -3.96
CA SER A 148 6.61 19.68 -5.22
C SER A 148 7.07 21.13 -5.04
N ALA A 149 6.28 21.95 -4.33
CA ALA A 149 6.60 23.34 -4.07
C ALA A 149 7.90 23.48 -3.26
N ASP A 150 8.09 22.61 -2.26
CA ASP A 150 9.33 22.53 -1.45
C ASP A 150 10.54 22.17 -2.32
N LYS A 151 10.42 21.16 -3.21
CA LYS A 151 11.48 20.81 -4.18
C LYS A 151 11.83 21.97 -5.13
N ASN A 152 10.83 22.77 -5.50
CA ASN A 152 10.99 23.92 -6.38
C ASN A 152 11.50 25.18 -5.65
N GLY A 153 11.68 25.13 -4.33
CA GLY A 153 12.13 26.26 -3.52
C GLY A 153 11.10 27.39 -3.40
N GLU A 154 9.82 27.06 -3.53
CA GLU A 154 8.72 28.02 -3.33
C GLU A 154 8.62 28.45 -1.87
N ASP A 155 8.11 29.67 -1.62
CA ASP A 155 7.88 30.16 -0.26
C ASP A 155 6.87 29.27 0.49
N PRO A 156 7.21 28.71 1.65
CA PRO A 156 6.37 27.73 2.34
C PRO A 156 4.98 28.24 2.72
N GLU A 157 4.83 29.53 3.07
CA GLU A 157 3.53 30.08 3.46
C GLU A 157 2.65 30.31 2.24
N SER A 158 3.21 30.89 1.18
CA SER A 158 2.54 31.06 -0.11
C SER A 158 2.10 29.72 -0.71
N ALA A 159 2.96 28.69 -0.64
CA ALA A 159 2.62 27.34 -1.07
C ALA A 159 1.49 26.74 -0.24
N LYS A 160 1.46 26.97 1.09
CA LYS A 160 0.34 26.53 1.93
C LYS A 160 -0.96 27.24 1.56
N GLU A 161 -0.93 28.55 1.32
CA GLU A 161 -2.12 29.30 0.88
C GLU A 161 -2.68 28.75 -0.43
N GLU A 162 -1.82 28.54 -1.43
CA GLU A 162 -2.20 27.95 -2.72
C GLU A 162 -2.72 26.53 -2.57
N TYR A 163 -2.12 25.72 -1.70
CA TYR A 163 -2.57 24.37 -1.40
C TYR A 163 -4.04 24.32 -0.95
N TYR A 164 -4.41 25.14 0.04
CA TYR A 164 -5.80 25.20 0.52
C TYR A 164 -6.73 25.89 -0.48
N SER A 165 -6.23 26.83 -1.30
CA SER A 165 -6.96 27.41 -2.43
C SER A 165 -7.34 26.34 -3.47
N ARG A 166 -6.41 25.45 -3.84
CA ARG A 166 -6.65 24.32 -4.74
C ARG A 166 -7.67 23.34 -4.16
N ILE A 167 -7.55 23.01 -2.88
CA ILE A 167 -8.55 22.17 -2.18
C ILE A 167 -9.93 22.83 -2.22
N LYS A 168 -10.02 24.15 -2.01
CA LYS A 168 -11.29 24.87 -2.09
C LYS A 168 -11.95 24.74 -3.46
N LYS A 169 -11.22 25.00 -4.55
CA LYS A 169 -11.71 24.83 -5.94
C LYS A 169 -12.19 23.40 -6.19
N ALA A 170 -11.44 22.41 -5.71
CA ALA A 170 -11.82 21.01 -5.81
C ALA A 170 -13.11 20.70 -5.04
N PHE A 171 -13.27 21.24 -3.83
CA PHE A 171 -14.48 21.06 -3.02
C PHE A 171 -15.70 21.74 -3.64
N GLU A 172 -15.56 22.96 -4.17
CA GLU A 172 -16.61 23.65 -4.93
C GLU A 172 -17.12 22.77 -6.08
N PHE A 173 -16.21 22.22 -6.89
CA PHE A 173 -16.55 21.27 -7.95
C PHE A 173 -17.18 19.97 -7.41
N LEU A 174 -16.67 19.39 -6.34
CA LEU A 174 -17.21 18.15 -5.78
C LEU A 174 -18.61 18.33 -5.19
N GLU A 175 -18.97 19.50 -4.66
CA GLU A 175 -20.35 19.83 -4.30
C GLU A 175 -21.29 19.79 -5.52
N GLU A 176 -20.86 20.30 -6.67
CA GLU A 176 -21.63 20.20 -7.92
C GLU A 176 -21.83 18.73 -8.33
N GLN A 177 -20.80 17.90 -8.17
CA GLN A 177 -20.88 16.47 -8.45
C GLN A 177 -21.81 15.74 -7.47
N VAL A 178 -21.90 16.18 -6.21
CA VAL A 178 -22.91 15.70 -5.26
C VAL A 178 -24.31 16.09 -5.72
N LEU A 179 -24.52 17.35 -6.10
CA LEU A 179 -25.82 17.83 -6.61
C LEU A 179 -26.27 17.07 -7.86
N SER A 180 -25.33 16.70 -8.74
CA SER A 180 -25.62 15.87 -9.92
C SER A 180 -25.93 14.40 -9.61
N GLY A 181 -25.67 13.95 -8.37
CA GLY A 181 -25.88 12.58 -7.91
C GLY A 181 -24.79 11.58 -8.34
N LYS A 182 -23.75 12.02 -9.06
CA LYS A 182 -22.60 11.17 -9.46
C LYS A 182 -21.83 10.65 -8.25
N ILE A 183 -21.68 11.50 -7.23
CA ILE A 183 -21.09 11.14 -5.94
C ILE A 183 -22.08 11.47 -4.82
N LYS A 184 -21.99 10.83 -3.65
CA LYS A 184 -22.84 11.15 -2.48
C LYS A 184 -22.14 12.02 -1.46
N SER A 185 -20.82 11.94 -1.39
CA SER A 185 -19.99 12.73 -0.50
C SER A 185 -18.54 12.76 -1.01
N TYR A 186 -17.71 13.55 -0.36
CA TYR A 186 -16.29 13.61 -0.66
C TYR A 186 -15.43 13.72 0.60
N GLY A 187 -14.12 13.63 0.39
CA GLY A 187 -13.14 13.62 1.46
C GLY A 187 -11.71 13.81 0.98
N ILE A 188 -10.76 13.62 1.89
CA ILE A 188 -9.34 13.64 1.57
C ILE A 188 -8.70 12.35 2.11
N SER A 189 -7.91 11.70 1.28
CA SER A 189 -6.92 10.72 1.73
C SER A 189 -5.58 11.42 1.82
N SER A 190 -4.99 11.53 3.01
CA SER A 190 -3.69 12.18 3.20
C SER A 190 -2.80 11.35 4.12
N ASN A 191 -1.57 11.13 3.69
CA ASN A 191 -0.56 10.48 4.52
C ASN A 191 -0.06 11.40 5.64
N THR A 192 -0.27 12.71 5.52
CA THR A 192 0.29 13.71 6.45
C THR A 192 -0.73 14.26 7.42
N PHE A 193 -1.98 13.79 7.40
CA PHE A 193 -2.95 14.07 8.47
C PHE A 193 -2.41 13.74 9.88
N PRO A 194 -1.68 12.63 10.11
CA PRO A 194 -1.08 12.30 11.40
C PRO A 194 0.31 12.91 11.63
N ALA A 195 0.82 13.75 10.71
CA ALA A 195 2.16 14.30 10.82
C ALA A 195 2.25 15.48 11.80
N GLU A 196 3.47 15.85 12.21
CA GLU A 196 3.69 17.05 13.01
C GLU A 196 3.25 18.31 12.26
N SER A 197 2.66 19.26 12.98
CA SER A 197 2.16 20.52 12.44
C SER A 197 3.26 21.41 11.84
N SER A 198 4.52 21.15 12.18
CA SER A 198 5.72 21.81 11.68
C SER A 198 6.16 21.33 10.28
N LYS A 199 5.73 20.15 9.83
CA LYS A 199 6.18 19.62 8.53
C LYS A 199 5.66 20.47 7.37
N SER A 200 6.52 20.72 6.37
CA SER A 200 6.19 21.52 5.20
C SER A 200 4.99 20.99 4.43
N ASN A 201 4.85 19.65 4.36
CA ASN A 201 3.77 18.94 3.69
C ASN A 201 2.60 18.53 4.61
N PHE A 202 2.48 19.12 5.80
CA PHE A 202 1.39 18.81 6.73
C PHE A 202 0.02 19.26 6.20
N THR A 203 -0.93 18.32 6.14
CA THR A 203 -2.35 18.62 5.87
C THR A 203 -3.09 18.81 7.19
N SER A 204 -3.43 20.05 7.52
CA SER A 204 -4.23 20.37 8.72
C SER A 204 -5.71 20.05 8.47
N LEU A 205 -6.25 19.10 9.23
CA LEU A 205 -7.67 18.76 9.17
C LEU A 205 -8.55 19.97 9.56
N GLU A 206 -8.13 20.75 10.56
CA GLU A 206 -8.81 21.96 10.98
C GLU A 206 -8.95 22.98 9.83
N ARG A 207 -7.88 23.23 9.07
CA ARG A 207 -7.94 24.10 7.88
C ARG A 207 -8.80 23.51 6.77
N VAL A 208 -8.74 22.19 6.54
CA VAL A 208 -9.60 21.51 5.55
C VAL A 208 -11.09 21.67 5.91
N ILE A 209 -11.45 21.49 7.18
CA ILE A 209 -12.83 21.69 7.66
C ILE A 209 -13.25 23.15 7.48
N ALA A 210 -12.38 24.10 7.80
CA ALA A 210 -12.66 25.52 7.57
C ALA A 210 -12.89 25.83 6.08
N VAL A 211 -12.11 25.23 5.18
CA VAL A 211 -12.32 25.33 3.72
C VAL A 211 -13.69 24.76 3.33
N ALA A 212 -14.03 23.54 3.76
CA ALA A 212 -15.32 22.91 3.45
C ALA A 212 -16.52 23.76 3.94
N ASN A 213 -16.43 24.29 5.16
CA ASN A 213 -17.46 25.18 5.73
C ASN A 213 -17.55 26.52 5.00
N GLY A 214 -16.43 27.00 4.42
CA GLY A 214 -16.38 28.19 3.59
C GLY A 214 -16.99 27.99 2.19
N VAL A 215 -17.03 26.76 1.69
CA VAL A 215 -17.72 26.41 0.43
C VAL A 215 -19.23 26.32 0.65
N SER A 216 -19.67 25.60 1.69
CA SER A 216 -21.08 25.48 2.06
C SER A 216 -21.21 25.17 3.55
N SER A 217 -22.18 25.81 4.22
CA SER A 217 -22.52 25.51 5.61
C SER A 217 -23.13 24.11 5.80
N ASN A 218 -23.68 23.52 4.74
CA ASN A 218 -24.15 22.14 4.68
C ASN A 218 -23.35 21.35 3.65
N ASN A 219 -22.02 21.42 3.74
CA ASN A 219 -21.12 20.72 2.82
C ASN A 219 -21.19 19.19 2.99
N ASN A 220 -20.71 18.51 1.96
CA ASN A 220 -20.64 17.05 1.83
C ASN A 220 -19.22 16.50 2.04
N PHE A 221 -18.35 17.26 2.71
CA PHE A 221 -17.09 16.74 3.24
C PHE A 221 -17.40 15.82 4.43
N LYS A 222 -17.27 14.51 4.22
CA LYS A 222 -17.67 13.48 5.21
C LYS A 222 -16.60 12.45 5.50
N PHE A 223 -15.53 12.37 4.72
CA PHE A 223 -14.53 11.31 4.83
C PHE A 223 -13.12 11.85 4.98
N ILE A 224 -12.35 11.20 5.84
CA ILE A 224 -10.89 11.31 5.83
C ILE A 224 -10.26 9.93 5.84
N GLN A 225 -9.12 9.80 5.17
CA GLN A 225 -8.34 8.59 5.15
C GLN A 225 -6.87 8.89 5.45
N PHE A 226 -6.27 8.12 6.34
CA PHE A 226 -4.86 8.29 6.72
C PHE A 226 -4.25 7.02 7.29
N PRO A 227 -2.90 6.93 7.31
CA PRO A 227 -2.22 5.76 7.84
C PRO A 227 -2.33 5.70 9.36
N LEU A 228 -2.66 4.52 9.86
CA LEU A 228 -2.59 4.21 11.28
C LEU A 228 -2.37 2.71 11.45
N ASN A 229 -1.37 2.34 12.25
CA ASN A 229 -1.07 0.95 12.60
C ASN A 229 -0.28 0.89 13.91
N LEU A 230 0.19 -0.29 14.31
CA LEU A 230 0.85 -0.50 15.62
C LEU A 230 2.15 0.30 15.80
N ILE A 231 2.77 0.79 14.71
CA ILE A 231 4.00 1.61 14.76
C ILE A 231 3.70 3.06 14.37
N GLU A 232 2.99 3.30 13.26
CA GLU A 232 2.56 4.63 12.81
C GLU A 232 1.33 5.10 13.63
N SER A 233 1.49 5.31 14.94
CA SER A 233 0.40 5.58 15.89
C SER A 233 0.14 7.07 16.17
N ASN A 234 0.79 7.99 15.44
CA ASN A 234 0.68 9.43 15.68
C ASN A 234 -0.75 9.95 15.61
N ALA A 235 -1.64 9.33 14.83
CA ALA A 235 -3.04 9.75 14.74
C ALA A 235 -3.78 9.68 16.09
N LEU A 236 -3.32 8.83 17.04
CA LEU A 236 -3.89 8.72 18.38
C LEU A 236 -3.23 9.64 19.40
N PHE A 237 -1.94 9.92 19.27
CA PHE A 237 -1.14 10.52 20.35
C PHE A 237 -0.61 11.91 20.02
N LEU A 238 -0.39 12.21 18.74
CA LEU A 238 0.16 13.49 18.32
C LEU A 238 -0.95 14.52 18.17
N LYS A 239 -0.98 15.49 19.09
CA LYS A 239 -1.85 16.65 18.96
C LYS A 239 -1.23 17.64 17.96
N ASN A 240 -1.77 17.66 16.75
CA ASN A 240 -1.22 18.39 15.61
C ASN A 240 -2.20 19.40 14.99
N GLN A 241 -3.39 19.57 15.57
CA GLN A 241 -4.33 20.62 15.17
C GLN A 241 -3.95 21.96 15.82
N SER A 242 -4.68 23.05 15.55
CA SER A 242 -4.26 24.39 15.97
C SER A 242 -3.99 24.46 17.48
N GLY A 243 -2.86 25.07 17.84
CA GLY A 243 -2.37 25.12 19.22
C GLY A 243 -1.95 23.78 19.83
N ASN A 244 -1.77 22.72 19.01
CA ASN A 244 -1.49 21.34 19.45
C ASN A 244 -2.51 20.85 20.50
N THR A 245 -3.78 21.18 20.28
CA THR A 245 -4.86 20.93 21.26
C THR A 245 -5.48 19.55 21.11
N LYS A 246 -5.59 19.06 19.86
CA LYS A 246 -6.29 17.83 19.48
C LYS A 246 -5.50 17.01 18.47
N THR A 247 -5.73 15.71 18.49
CA THR A 247 -5.30 14.79 17.43
C THR A 247 -6.24 14.87 16.23
N VAL A 248 -5.83 14.28 15.11
CA VAL A 248 -6.69 14.20 13.93
C VAL A 248 -7.96 13.38 14.18
N ILE A 249 -7.89 12.31 14.99
CA ILE A 249 -9.05 11.45 15.31
C ILE A 249 -10.04 12.20 16.20
N GLU A 250 -9.56 12.89 17.24
CA GLU A 250 -10.41 13.69 18.13
C GLU A 250 -11.17 14.76 17.33
N LEU A 251 -10.47 15.51 16.47
CA LEU A 251 -11.10 16.55 15.66
C LEU A 251 -12.09 15.98 14.63
N ALA A 252 -11.77 14.84 14.01
CA ALA A 252 -12.65 14.16 13.08
C ALA A 252 -13.97 13.73 13.74
N LYS A 253 -13.88 13.15 14.94
CA LYS A 253 -15.02 12.72 15.73
C LYS A 253 -15.93 13.89 16.10
N GLU A 254 -15.38 15.00 16.57
CA GLU A 254 -16.16 16.21 16.91
C GLU A 254 -16.91 16.79 15.71
N ASN A 255 -16.38 16.62 14.51
CA ASN A 255 -16.98 17.11 13.27
C ASN A 255 -17.79 16.03 12.53
N ASN A 256 -18.06 14.89 13.17
CA ASN A 256 -18.81 13.76 12.61
C ASN A 256 -18.27 13.26 11.26
N LEU A 257 -16.94 13.29 11.09
CA LEU A 257 -16.26 12.75 9.91
C LEU A 257 -16.09 11.23 10.04
N THR A 258 -16.20 10.55 8.91
CA THR A 258 -15.90 9.12 8.79
C THR A 258 -14.41 8.93 8.58
N VAL A 259 -13.76 8.21 9.49
CA VAL A 259 -12.33 7.91 9.49
C VAL A 259 -12.06 6.54 8.90
N LEU A 260 -11.32 6.53 7.79
CA LEU A 260 -10.81 5.33 7.13
C LEU A 260 -9.31 5.16 7.40
N ILE A 261 -8.91 3.99 7.89
CA ILE A 261 -7.50 3.70 8.15
C ILE A 261 -6.91 2.92 6.99
N ASN A 262 -5.88 3.46 6.34
CA ASN A 262 -5.07 2.72 5.37
C ASN A 262 -3.74 2.25 6.00
N ARG A 263 -3.03 1.37 5.29
CA ARG A 263 -1.81 0.69 5.78
C ARG A 263 -1.92 0.04 7.18
N PRO A 264 -3.02 -0.65 7.53
CA PRO A 264 -3.13 -1.25 8.86
C PRO A 264 -2.07 -2.34 9.11
N PHE A 265 -1.61 -3.02 8.06
CA PHE A 265 -0.69 -4.16 8.17
C PHE A 265 0.75 -3.86 7.81
N ASN A 266 1.06 -2.71 7.20
CA ASN A 266 2.37 -2.42 6.63
C ASN A 266 2.84 -1.07 7.16
N ALA A 267 3.55 -1.09 8.27
CA ALA A 267 4.16 0.10 8.84
C ALA A 267 5.37 0.53 8.03
N ILE A 268 5.45 1.82 7.74
CA ILE A 268 6.66 2.43 7.16
C ILE A 268 7.57 2.89 8.29
N THR A 269 8.81 2.40 8.27
CA THR A 269 9.86 2.76 9.24
C THR A 269 11.10 3.27 8.52
N SER A 270 12.05 3.84 9.25
CA SER A 270 13.33 4.28 8.67
C SER A 270 14.17 3.14 8.07
N LYS A 271 13.92 1.87 8.45
CA LYS A 271 14.61 0.69 7.92
C LYS A 271 13.81 -0.07 6.86
N GLY A 272 12.67 0.46 6.46
CA GLY A 272 11.77 -0.16 5.48
C GLY A 272 10.43 -0.58 6.07
N ILE A 273 9.75 -1.48 5.37
CA ILE A 273 8.38 -1.88 5.71
C ILE A 273 8.40 -2.99 6.76
N VAL A 274 7.60 -2.79 7.81
CA VAL A 274 7.31 -3.78 8.84
C VAL A 274 5.89 -4.29 8.68
N ARG A 275 5.76 -5.59 8.44
CA ARG A 275 4.45 -6.24 8.27
C ARG A 275 3.93 -6.86 9.58
N PHE A 276 2.67 -6.58 9.92
CA PHE A 276 1.94 -7.16 11.05
C PHE A 276 1.21 -8.43 10.63
N ALA A 277 1.96 -9.51 10.49
CA ALA A 277 1.46 -10.84 10.16
C ALA A 277 2.28 -11.90 10.90
N ASP A 278 1.77 -13.13 10.93
CA ASP A 278 2.48 -14.26 11.52
C ASP A 278 3.41 -14.86 10.48
N PHE A 279 4.65 -15.14 10.91
CA PHE A 279 5.67 -15.74 10.07
C PHE A 279 6.09 -17.06 10.69
N TYR A 280 5.97 -18.14 9.93
CA TYR A 280 6.48 -19.44 10.35
C TYR A 280 7.82 -19.65 9.66
N SER A 281 8.89 -19.77 10.45
CA SER A 281 10.23 -20.06 9.97
C SER A 281 10.72 -21.38 10.57
N ASN A 282 11.41 -22.18 9.77
CA ASN A 282 12.26 -23.23 10.31
C ASN A 282 13.46 -22.62 11.05
N GLU A 283 14.14 -23.40 11.88
CA GLU A 283 15.42 -22.96 12.45
C GLU A 283 16.42 -22.66 11.32
N VAL A 284 17.00 -21.48 11.35
CA VAL A 284 17.97 -21.04 10.36
C VAL A 284 19.34 -21.56 10.75
N ASP A 285 19.89 -22.49 9.97
CA ASP A 285 21.29 -22.89 10.12
C ASP A 285 22.20 -21.79 9.55
N ILE A 286 22.59 -20.85 10.41
CA ILE A 286 23.46 -19.73 10.04
C ILE A 286 24.81 -20.22 9.52
N LYS A 287 25.33 -21.34 10.02
CA LYS A 287 26.62 -21.87 9.54
C LYS A 287 26.51 -22.35 8.11
N GLU A 288 25.40 -23.00 7.76
CA GLU A 288 25.13 -23.43 6.41
C GLU A 288 24.86 -22.24 5.47
N LEU A 289 24.13 -21.22 5.91
CA LEU A 289 23.99 -19.96 5.17
C LEU A 289 25.37 -19.32 4.89
N GLU A 290 26.23 -19.21 5.90
CA GLU A 290 27.60 -18.67 5.73
C GLU A 290 28.46 -19.53 4.80
N ARG A 291 28.28 -20.86 4.82
CA ARG A 291 28.94 -21.76 3.87
C ARG A 291 28.47 -21.50 2.44
N GLN A 292 27.17 -21.34 2.24
CA GLN A 292 26.58 -21.07 0.93
C GLN A 292 26.99 -19.69 0.37
N LEU A 293 27.04 -18.67 1.22
CA LEU A 293 27.52 -17.34 0.86
C LEU A 293 29.00 -17.34 0.40
N LYS A 294 29.79 -18.32 0.83
CA LYS A 294 31.19 -18.51 0.36
C LYS A 294 31.29 -19.41 -0.86
N LEU A 295 30.43 -20.43 -0.97
CA LEU A 295 30.45 -21.38 -2.07
C LEU A 295 30.01 -20.74 -3.40
N LEU A 296 28.93 -19.96 -3.38
CA LEU A 296 28.32 -19.47 -4.60
C LEU A 296 29.23 -18.52 -5.40
N PRO A 297 29.95 -17.55 -4.80
CA PRO A 297 30.95 -16.76 -5.52
C PRO A 297 32.03 -17.60 -6.19
N LEU A 298 32.46 -18.70 -5.57
CA LEU A 298 33.48 -19.58 -6.16
C LEU A 298 32.95 -20.36 -7.37
N LEU A 299 31.70 -20.83 -7.32
CA LEU A 299 31.03 -21.46 -8.46
C LEU A 299 30.81 -20.47 -9.60
N GLU A 300 30.48 -19.23 -9.25
CA GLU A 300 30.30 -18.12 -10.19
C GLU A 300 31.61 -17.77 -10.90
N ASP A 301 32.70 -17.65 -10.14
CA ASP A 301 34.03 -17.36 -10.68
C ASP A 301 34.55 -18.50 -11.56
N ASP A 302 34.32 -19.77 -11.20
CA ASP A 302 34.64 -20.94 -12.04
C ASP A 302 33.83 -20.94 -13.34
N LEU A 303 32.51 -20.70 -13.26
CA LEU A 303 31.64 -20.62 -14.43
C LEU A 303 32.06 -19.49 -15.37
N ILE A 304 32.37 -18.31 -14.82
CA ILE A 304 32.73 -17.10 -15.59
C ILE A 304 34.13 -17.16 -16.18
N ASN A 305 35.13 -17.55 -15.39
CA ASN A 305 36.53 -17.42 -15.77
C ASN A 305 37.09 -18.69 -16.41
N GLU A 306 36.52 -19.86 -16.12
CA GLU A 306 36.95 -21.12 -16.72
C GLU A 306 35.94 -21.65 -17.73
N LYS A 307 34.70 -21.90 -17.33
CA LYS A 307 33.76 -22.66 -18.18
C LYS A 307 33.28 -21.87 -19.38
N LEU A 308 32.82 -20.63 -19.17
CA LEU A 308 32.32 -19.76 -20.24
C LEU A 308 33.44 -19.35 -21.21
N VAL A 309 34.64 -19.04 -20.71
CA VAL A 309 35.78 -18.62 -21.54
C VAL A 309 36.26 -19.73 -22.47
N ASN A 310 36.18 -20.98 -22.03
CA ASN A 310 36.59 -22.15 -22.82
C ASN A 310 35.44 -22.75 -23.64
N SER A 311 34.29 -22.08 -23.72
CA SER A 311 33.10 -22.55 -24.45
C SER A 311 33.05 -22.06 -25.90
N THR A 312 32.05 -22.53 -26.65
CA THR A 312 31.78 -22.06 -28.03
C THR A 312 30.87 -20.82 -28.08
N ILE A 313 30.60 -20.18 -26.94
CA ILE A 313 29.71 -19.03 -26.86
C ILE A 313 30.35 -17.80 -27.54
N PRO A 314 29.61 -17.04 -28.36
CA PRO A 314 30.12 -15.84 -29.01
C PRO A 314 30.64 -14.79 -28.02
N GLU A 315 31.74 -14.11 -28.36
CA GLU A 315 32.34 -13.08 -27.50
C GLU A 315 31.38 -11.92 -27.20
N SER A 316 30.47 -11.60 -28.12
CA SER A 316 29.40 -10.61 -27.91
C SER A 316 28.49 -10.94 -26.74
N ASP A 317 28.25 -12.24 -26.49
CA ASP A 317 27.30 -12.72 -25.49
C ASP A 317 27.99 -12.95 -24.14
N LEU A 318 29.29 -13.32 -24.16
CA LEU A 318 30.09 -13.52 -22.95
C LEU A 318 30.05 -12.31 -22.01
N GLY A 319 30.14 -11.09 -22.54
CA GLY A 319 30.05 -9.88 -21.71
C GLY A 319 28.71 -9.75 -20.97
N VAL A 320 27.61 -10.06 -21.67
CA VAL A 320 26.25 -10.02 -21.10
C VAL A 320 26.09 -11.10 -20.03
N LEU A 321 26.45 -12.35 -20.34
CA LEU A 321 26.34 -13.47 -19.40
C LEU A 321 27.16 -13.22 -18.12
N LYS A 322 28.39 -12.72 -18.25
CA LYS A 322 29.24 -12.37 -17.11
C LYS A 322 28.63 -11.27 -16.24
N GLY A 323 27.98 -10.27 -16.84
CA GLY A 323 27.29 -9.22 -16.09
C GLY A 323 26.06 -9.73 -15.32
N LEU A 324 25.41 -10.77 -15.84
CA LEU A 324 24.20 -11.35 -15.24
C LEU A 324 24.49 -12.40 -14.16
N LEU A 325 25.56 -13.18 -14.32
CA LEU A 325 26.03 -14.19 -13.37
C LEU A 325 26.76 -13.54 -12.18
N THR A 326 26.04 -12.73 -11.41
CA THR A 326 26.62 -11.99 -10.27
C THR A 326 25.93 -12.28 -8.92
N PHE A 327 25.10 -13.33 -8.87
CA PHE A 327 24.20 -13.61 -7.73
C PHE A 327 24.96 -13.88 -6.42
N GLY A 328 26.00 -14.71 -6.47
CA GLY A 328 26.82 -15.07 -5.31
C GLY A 328 27.56 -13.87 -4.75
N HIS A 329 28.25 -13.12 -5.60
CA HIS A 329 28.95 -11.90 -5.18
C HIS A 329 27.97 -10.88 -4.58
N MET A 330 26.84 -10.63 -5.24
CA MET A 330 25.82 -9.70 -4.76
C MET A 330 25.25 -10.11 -3.40
N MET A 331 24.93 -11.39 -3.20
CA MET A 331 24.40 -11.88 -1.92
C MET A 331 25.45 -11.84 -0.82
N SER A 332 26.69 -12.26 -1.09
CA SER A 332 27.77 -12.26 -0.09
C SER A 332 28.00 -10.88 0.54
N GLN A 333 27.80 -9.80 -0.24
CA GLN A 333 27.98 -8.42 0.20
C GLN A 333 26.72 -7.81 0.83
N ASN A 334 25.53 -8.19 0.37
CA ASN A 334 24.30 -7.45 0.67
C ASN A 334 23.22 -8.26 1.43
N TRP A 335 23.43 -9.54 1.74
CA TRP A 335 22.38 -10.38 2.32
C TRP A 335 21.79 -9.88 3.65
N ARG A 336 22.48 -8.98 4.38
CA ARG A 336 22.00 -8.38 5.63
C ARG A 336 21.32 -7.03 5.44
N THR A 337 21.41 -6.42 4.27
CA THR A 337 21.01 -5.02 4.04
C THR A 337 19.60 -4.87 3.48
N PHE A 338 18.91 -5.97 3.17
CA PHE A 338 17.55 -5.90 2.62
C PHE A 338 16.52 -5.35 3.62
N GLY A 339 16.81 -5.32 4.92
CA GLY A 339 15.92 -4.77 5.96
C GLY A 339 14.71 -5.66 6.31
N SER A 340 13.99 -6.19 5.32
CA SER A 340 12.83 -7.05 5.51
C SER A 340 12.71 -8.18 4.49
N ILE A 341 11.86 -9.17 4.81
CA ILE A 341 11.51 -10.24 3.89
C ILE A 341 10.80 -9.72 2.63
N GLU A 342 9.96 -8.69 2.76
CA GLU A 342 9.26 -8.08 1.64
C GLU A 342 10.24 -7.46 0.65
N HIS A 343 11.21 -6.70 1.14
CA HIS A 343 12.20 -6.06 0.27
C HIS A 343 13.13 -7.09 -0.40
N PHE A 344 13.45 -8.19 0.30
CA PHE A 344 14.15 -9.30 -0.32
C PHE A 344 13.32 -9.95 -1.43
N ASN A 345 12.04 -10.25 -1.18
CA ASN A 345 11.15 -10.84 -2.19
C ASN A 345 10.95 -9.91 -3.40
N ASP A 346 10.78 -8.60 -3.18
CA ASP A 346 10.71 -7.62 -4.27
C ASP A 346 12.02 -7.61 -5.09
N SER A 347 13.17 -7.72 -4.43
CA SER A 347 14.46 -7.84 -5.11
C SER A 347 14.54 -9.14 -5.94
N VAL A 348 14.02 -10.25 -5.42
CA VAL A 348 13.90 -11.50 -6.18
C VAL A 348 13.02 -11.32 -7.39
N GLU A 349 11.80 -10.81 -7.22
CA GLU A 349 10.80 -10.69 -8.29
C GLU A 349 11.23 -9.72 -9.39
N PHE A 350 11.71 -8.52 -9.04
CA PHE A 350 11.94 -7.45 -10.01
C PHE A 350 13.38 -7.35 -10.51
N PHE A 351 14.34 -7.89 -9.77
CA PHE A 351 15.76 -7.77 -10.13
C PHE A 351 16.41 -9.11 -10.44
N PHE A 352 16.24 -10.14 -9.61
CA PHE A 352 16.89 -11.43 -9.84
C PHE A 352 16.14 -12.31 -10.85
N SER A 353 14.81 -12.43 -10.75
CA SER A 353 14.00 -13.28 -11.63
C SER A 353 14.13 -12.94 -13.12
N PRO A 354 14.12 -11.67 -13.57
CA PRO A 354 14.35 -11.36 -14.99
C PRO A 354 15.72 -11.83 -15.50
N ARG A 355 16.76 -11.75 -14.66
CA ARG A 355 18.11 -12.22 -15.00
C ARG A 355 18.18 -13.74 -15.04
N ILE A 356 17.56 -14.39 -14.07
CA ILE A 356 17.45 -15.85 -14.02
C ILE A 356 16.74 -16.37 -15.27
N ASN A 357 15.61 -15.75 -15.64
CA ASN A 357 14.86 -16.13 -16.84
C ASN A 357 15.72 -15.96 -18.09
N TYR A 358 16.36 -14.81 -18.27
CA TYR A 358 17.26 -14.58 -19.41
C TYR A 358 18.40 -15.62 -19.49
N LEU A 359 19.05 -15.91 -18.35
CA LEU A 359 20.13 -16.89 -18.30
C LEU A 359 19.62 -18.30 -18.63
N THR A 360 18.47 -18.69 -18.07
CA THR A 360 17.85 -20.00 -18.33
C THR A 360 17.49 -20.14 -19.81
N ASP A 361 16.78 -19.16 -20.38
CA ASP A 361 16.42 -19.15 -21.80
C ASP A 361 17.67 -19.22 -22.70
N TYR A 362 18.73 -18.49 -22.34
CA TYR A 362 19.99 -18.51 -23.10
C TYR A 362 20.64 -19.89 -23.08
N PHE A 363 20.78 -20.50 -21.90
CA PHE A 363 21.40 -21.82 -21.76
C PHE A 363 20.58 -22.91 -22.45
N ASP A 364 19.25 -22.87 -22.37
CA ASP A 364 18.36 -23.82 -23.02
C ASP A 364 18.39 -23.70 -24.56
N GLU A 365 18.37 -22.48 -25.09
CA GLU A 365 18.27 -22.25 -26.53
C GLU A 365 19.63 -22.32 -27.23
N LYS A 366 20.66 -21.69 -26.65
CA LYS A 366 21.92 -21.34 -27.34
C LYS A 366 23.11 -22.21 -26.96
N VAL A 367 23.12 -22.81 -25.78
CA VAL A 367 24.23 -23.66 -25.34
C VAL A 367 23.95 -25.11 -25.73
N LYS A 368 24.94 -25.79 -26.33
CA LYS A 368 24.87 -27.20 -26.76
C LYS A 368 25.90 -28.09 -26.08
N ASP A 369 26.74 -27.52 -25.23
CA ASP A 369 27.70 -28.24 -24.42
C ASP A 369 27.01 -28.74 -23.15
N ASP A 370 26.69 -30.04 -23.10
CA ASP A 370 26.02 -30.68 -21.97
C ASP A 370 26.78 -30.48 -20.65
N THR A 371 28.12 -30.44 -20.68
CA THR A 371 28.92 -30.25 -19.46
C THR A 371 28.76 -28.83 -18.91
N LEU A 372 28.72 -27.84 -19.81
CA LEU A 372 28.49 -26.45 -19.43
C LEU A 372 27.06 -26.24 -18.92
N VAL A 373 26.06 -26.88 -19.53
CA VAL A 373 24.67 -26.86 -19.07
C VAL A 373 24.57 -27.48 -17.67
N GLU A 374 25.18 -28.65 -17.43
CA GLU A 374 25.21 -29.28 -16.10
C GLU A 374 25.86 -28.39 -15.03
N CYS A 375 26.94 -27.68 -15.38
CA CYS A 375 27.59 -26.72 -14.47
C CYS A 375 26.66 -25.56 -14.12
N PHE A 376 25.97 -25.00 -15.13
CA PHE A 376 24.98 -23.93 -14.93
C PHE A 376 23.79 -24.39 -14.10
N ASP A 377 23.23 -25.56 -14.37
CA ASP A 377 22.14 -26.14 -13.59
C ASP A 377 22.52 -26.33 -12.11
N LYS A 378 23.75 -26.80 -11.86
CA LYS A 378 24.29 -26.93 -10.51
C LYS A 378 24.42 -25.57 -9.84
N TYR A 379 24.95 -24.58 -10.54
CA TYR A 379 25.04 -23.21 -10.05
C TYR A 379 23.66 -22.65 -9.69
N MET A 380 22.68 -22.77 -10.59
CA MET A 380 21.31 -22.30 -10.39
C MET A 380 20.63 -22.97 -9.20
N LYS A 381 20.84 -24.29 -9.00
CA LYS A 381 20.37 -24.99 -7.79
C LYS A 381 20.94 -24.37 -6.51
N GLU A 382 22.22 -24.02 -6.48
CA GLU A 382 22.84 -23.36 -5.32
C GLU A 382 22.38 -21.89 -5.17
N VAL A 383 22.09 -21.17 -6.26
CA VAL A 383 21.45 -19.83 -6.22
C VAL A 383 20.12 -19.90 -5.47
N PHE A 384 19.21 -20.78 -5.91
CA PHE A 384 17.89 -20.93 -5.27
C PHE A 384 18.01 -21.42 -3.82
N ARG A 385 18.98 -22.30 -3.54
CA ARG A 385 19.26 -22.74 -2.18
C ARG A 385 19.70 -21.58 -1.29
N LEU A 386 20.59 -20.72 -1.76
CA LEU A 386 21.02 -19.53 -1.03
C LEU A 386 19.85 -18.56 -0.80
N PHE A 387 19.01 -18.31 -1.82
CA PHE A 387 17.82 -17.48 -1.68
C PHE A 387 16.88 -18.01 -0.59
N ASN A 388 16.66 -19.33 -0.54
CA ASN A 388 15.83 -19.94 0.51
C ASN A 388 16.43 -19.73 1.91
N TYR A 389 17.74 -19.88 2.10
CA TYR A 389 18.37 -19.57 3.39
C TYR A 389 18.22 -18.10 3.80
N ILE A 390 18.33 -17.17 2.84
CA ILE A 390 18.14 -15.74 3.10
C ILE A 390 16.67 -15.44 3.44
N ILE A 391 15.72 -16.07 2.73
CA ILE A 391 14.29 -15.98 3.05
C ILE A 391 14.03 -16.46 4.47
N ASP A 392 14.54 -17.64 4.84
CA ASP A 392 14.35 -18.20 6.18
C ASP A 392 14.99 -17.33 7.25
N HIS A 393 16.16 -16.73 6.99
CA HIS A 393 16.78 -15.73 7.85
C HIS A 393 15.85 -14.54 8.12
N TYR A 394 15.32 -13.91 7.07
CA TYR A 394 14.43 -12.77 7.22
C TYR A 394 13.06 -13.16 7.82
N LYS A 395 12.54 -14.36 7.53
CA LYS A 395 11.35 -14.90 8.20
C LYS A 395 11.58 -15.08 9.70
N ALA A 396 12.75 -15.56 10.12
CA ALA A 396 13.07 -15.74 11.54
C ALA A 396 13.17 -14.39 12.27
N ILE A 397 13.69 -13.35 11.61
CA ILE A 397 13.66 -11.98 12.15
C ILE A 397 12.21 -11.50 12.29
N ALA A 398 11.39 -11.64 11.23
CA ALA A 398 10.00 -11.22 11.24
C ALA A 398 9.15 -11.98 12.27
N ASN A 399 9.41 -13.29 12.45
CA ASN A 399 8.74 -14.13 13.44
C ASN A 399 9.08 -13.68 14.87
N ARG A 400 10.36 -13.46 15.19
CA ARG A 400 10.76 -12.93 16.52
C ARG A 400 10.06 -11.63 16.86
N ARG A 401 9.94 -10.73 15.88
CA ARG A 401 9.18 -9.49 16.01
C ARG A 401 7.69 -9.76 16.25
N SER A 402 7.07 -10.64 15.45
CA SER A 402 5.65 -10.98 15.62
C SER A 402 5.36 -11.58 17.01
N VAL A 403 6.19 -12.53 17.47
CA VAL A 403 6.09 -13.13 18.81
C VAL A 403 6.18 -12.09 19.92
N TYR A 404 7.10 -11.13 19.79
CA TYR A 404 7.23 -10.05 20.77
C TYR A 404 6.00 -9.14 20.78
N ILE A 405 5.50 -8.70 19.62
CA ILE A 405 4.28 -7.88 19.54
C ILE A 405 3.08 -8.64 20.09
N HIS A 406 2.97 -9.94 19.79
CA HIS A 406 1.96 -10.81 20.38
C HIS A 406 2.03 -10.83 21.91
N SER A 407 3.23 -10.96 22.49
CA SER A 407 3.43 -10.91 23.94
C SER A 407 2.90 -9.59 24.52
N LEU A 408 3.27 -8.45 23.93
CA LEU A 408 2.80 -7.14 24.39
C LEU A 408 1.28 -7.02 24.35
N ILE A 409 0.64 -7.42 23.24
CA ILE A 409 -0.82 -7.37 23.10
C ILE A 409 -1.49 -8.35 24.08
N ASN A 410 -1.02 -9.60 24.15
CA ASN A 410 -1.64 -10.64 24.97
C ASN A 410 -1.54 -10.35 26.48
N ASN A 411 -0.49 -9.65 26.93
CA ASN A 411 -0.34 -9.25 28.33
C ASN A 411 -1.39 -8.22 28.77
N LEU A 412 -2.01 -7.50 27.84
CA LEU A 412 -2.99 -6.46 28.12
C LEU A 412 -4.41 -6.82 27.68
N CYS A 413 -4.57 -7.86 26.86
CA CYS A 413 -5.84 -8.30 26.31
C CYS A 413 -6.32 -9.61 26.92
N ASP A 414 -7.64 -9.79 27.03
CA ASP A 414 -8.28 -11.05 27.42
C ASP A 414 -7.77 -12.24 26.59
N GLU A 415 -7.69 -13.42 27.23
CA GLU A 415 -7.26 -14.68 26.60
C GLU A 415 -8.02 -15.04 25.32
N LYS A 416 -9.30 -14.65 25.23
CA LYS A 416 -10.15 -14.89 24.05
C LYS A 416 -9.56 -14.29 22.76
N TYR A 417 -8.73 -13.25 22.88
CA TYR A 417 -8.06 -12.60 21.76
C TYR A 417 -6.71 -13.22 21.42
N HIS A 418 -6.13 -14.05 22.31
CA HIS A 418 -4.77 -14.57 22.15
C HIS A 418 -4.62 -15.48 20.93
N ARG A 419 -5.69 -16.20 20.57
CA ARG A 419 -5.76 -17.12 19.42
C ARG A 419 -5.66 -16.44 18.05
N PHE A 420 -5.92 -15.13 17.98
CA PHE A 420 -5.94 -14.40 16.71
C PHE A 420 -4.52 -14.18 16.18
N THR A 421 -4.37 -14.21 14.85
CA THR A 421 -3.12 -13.85 14.19
C THR A 421 -2.76 -12.39 14.44
N LEU A 422 -1.50 -11.99 14.21
CA LEU A 422 -1.11 -10.60 14.40
C LEU A 422 -1.89 -9.64 13.49
N SER A 423 -2.25 -10.07 12.28
CA SER A 423 -3.11 -9.27 11.39
C SER A 423 -4.52 -9.08 11.96
N GLN A 424 -5.14 -10.15 12.46
CA GLN A 424 -6.46 -10.07 13.09
C GLN A 424 -6.45 -9.18 14.34
N LYS A 425 -5.43 -9.33 15.22
CA LYS A 425 -5.24 -8.47 16.40
C LYS A 425 -5.07 -7.00 16.02
N THR A 426 -4.27 -6.72 14.99
CA THR A 426 -4.04 -5.35 14.51
C THR A 426 -5.33 -4.68 14.07
N ILE A 427 -6.12 -5.31 13.21
CA ILE A 427 -7.39 -4.75 12.74
C ILE A 427 -8.41 -4.62 13.87
N LEU A 428 -8.46 -5.59 14.78
CA LEU A 428 -9.37 -5.53 15.92
C LEU A 428 -9.03 -4.36 16.84
N LEU A 429 -7.74 -4.15 17.14
CA LEU A 429 -7.27 -3.01 17.92
C LEU A 429 -7.63 -1.68 17.24
N LEU A 430 -7.33 -1.55 15.95
CA LEU A 430 -7.64 -0.33 15.17
C LEU A 430 -9.14 0.01 15.20
N ASN A 431 -9.99 -0.98 14.98
CA ASN A 431 -11.44 -0.81 15.00
C ASN A 431 -12.03 -0.65 16.41
N SER A 432 -11.22 -0.82 17.45
CA SER A 432 -11.62 -0.60 18.84
C SER A 432 -11.26 0.80 19.34
N ILE A 433 -10.56 1.61 18.53
CA ILE A 433 -10.27 3.00 18.84
C ILE A 433 -11.52 3.84 18.61
N ASP A 434 -11.89 4.63 19.60
CA ASP A 434 -13.01 5.56 19.49
C ASP A 434 -12.70 6.66 18.46
N GLY A 435 -13.63 6.88 17.51
CA GLY A 435 -13.44 7.78 16.37
C GLY A 435 -12.85 7.12 15.12
N VAL A 436 -12.40 5.86 15.17
CA VAL A 436 -12.09 5.08 13.96
C VAL A 436 -13.35 4.37 13.46
N ASN A 437 -13.71 4.56 12.19
CA ASN A 437 -14.93 3.96 11.64
C ASN A 437 -14.65 2.70 10.83
N CYS A 438 -13.54 2.64 10.08
CA CYS A 438 -13.20 1.48 9.27
C CYS A 438 -11.70 1.35 9.01
N ALA A 439 -11.14 0.15 9.21
CA ALA A 439 -9.80 -0.19 8.78
C ALA A 439 -9.80 -0.97 7.44
N LEU A 440 -8.98 -0.53 6.49
CA LEU A 440 -8.93 -1.05 5.12
C LEU A 440 -7.93 -2.20 5.00
N ALA A 441 -8.44 -3.42 4.84
CA ALA A 441 -7.63 -4.63 4.73
C ALA A 441 -7.38 -5.01 3.26
N GLY A 442 -6.13 -5.31 2.91
CA GLY A 442 -5.77 -5.85 1.60
C GLY A 442 -6.00 -7.36 1.52
N ILE A 443 -7.26 -7.77 1.31
CA ILE A 443 -7.72 -9.16 1.42
C ILE A 443 -7.66 -9.85 0.06
N ARG A 444 -6.45 -10.20 -0.40
CA ARG A 444 -6.23 -10.72 -1.77
C ARG A 444 -6.55 -12.21 -1.97
N LYS A 445 -6.87 -12.93 -0.90
CA LYS A 445 -7.13 -14.38 -0.90
C LYS A 445 -8.37 -14.70 -0.08
N GLU A 446 -9.12 -15.72 -0.49
CA GLU A 446 -10.33 -16.15 0.21
C GLU A 446 -10.10 -16.56 1.67
N GLN A 447 -8.93 -17.12 1.99
CA GLN A 447 -8.56 -17.43 3.38
C GLN A 447 -8.45 -16.16 4.23
N TYR A 448 -7.86 -15.09 3.68
CA TYR A 448 -7.77 -13.83 4.39
C TYR A 448 -9.15 -13.20 4.61
N VAL A 449 -10.13 -13.48 3.73
CA VAL A 449 -11.52 -13.07 3.94
C VAL A 449 -12.07 -13.75 5.19
N ASP A 450 -11.85 -15.06 5.35
CA ASP A 450 -12.33 -15.79 6.53
C ASP A 450 -11.72 -15.23 7.82
N GLU A 451 -10.43 -14.94 7.84
CA GLU A 451 -9.74 -14.34 8.99
C GLU A 451 -10.31 -12.94 9.35
N MET A 452 -10.59 -12.11 8.34
CA MET A 452 -11.17 -10.79 8.55
C MET A 452 -12.64 -10.87 8.97
N LEU A 453 -13.43 -11.81 8.45
CA LEU A 453 -14.81 -12.03 8.88
C LEU A 453 -14.88 -12.54 10.32
N GLU A 454 -13.96 -13.42 10.72
CA GLU A 454 -13.85 -13.83 12.12
C GLU A 454 -13.57 -12.63 13.02
N THR A 455 -12.65 -11.75 12.58
CA THR A 455 -12.33 -10.51 13.28
C THR A 455 -13.50 -9.54 13.31
N LEU A 456 -14.28 -9.44 12.22
CA LEU A 456 -15.48 -8.59 12.11
C LEU A 456 -16.58 -8.99 13.10
N ASN A 457 -16.66 -10.26 13.45
CA ASN A 457 -17.65 -10.80 14.39
C ASN A 457 -17.16 -10.84 15.84
N ALA A 458 -15.87 -10.60 16.09
CA ALA A 458 -15.31 -10.57 17.44
C ALA A 458 -15.78 -9.34 18.25
N PRO A 459 -15.85 -9.41 19.59
CA PRO A 459 -16.03 -8.22 20.41
C PRO A 459 -14.84 -7.26 20.27
N LEU A 460 -15.09 -5.95 20.36
CA LEU A 460 -14.03 -4.93 20.39
C LEU A 460 -13.20 -5.04 21.68
N ILE A 461 -11.94 -4.62 21.60
CA ILE A 461 -11.01 -4.59 22.73
C ILE A 461 -11.24 -3.29 23.50
N SER A 462 -11.82 -3.38 24.70
CA SER A 462 -12.23 -2.22 25.50
C SER A 462 -11.08 -1.32 25.94
N ASN A 463 -9.87 -1.86 26.05
CA ASN A 463 -8.66 -1.12 26.45
C ASN A 463 -7.68 -0.92 25.26
N ALA A 464 -8.18 -0.84 24.02
CA ALA A 464 -7.32 -0.73 22.84
C ALA A 464 -6.34 0.45 22.90
N GLU A 465 -6.75 1.61 23.40
CA GLU A 465 -5.84 2.77 23.57
C GLU A 465 -4.70 2.48 24.54
N GLU A 466 -4.95 1.73 25.63
CA GLU A 466 -3.90 1.31 26.58
C GLU A 466 -2.90 0.38 25.90
N VAL A 467 -3.39 -0.57 25.08
CA VAL A 467 -2.54 -1.45 24.29
C VAL A 467 -1.67 -0.65 23.32
N PHE A 468 -2.25 0.33 22.61
CA PHE A 468 -1.50 1.22 21.72
C PHE A 468 -0.47 2.06 22.49
N MET A 469 -0.81 2.59 23.68
CA MET A 469 0.14 3.34 24.50
C MET A 469 1.33 2.48 24.92
N LYS A 470 1.08 1.23 25.35
CA LYS A 470 2.14 0.29 25.70
C LYS A 470 3.02 -0.02 24.48
N LEU A 471 2.41 -0.37 23.35
CA LEU A 471 3.14 -0.62 22.11
C LEU A 471 3.98 0.59 21.71
N HIS A 472 3.39 1.79 21.67
CA HIS A 472 4.10 3.02 21.33
C HIS A 472 5.32 3.25 22.24
N SER A 473 5.15 3.14 23.57
CA SER A 473 6.26 3.32 24.52
C SER A 473 7.39 2.30 24.36
N GLU A 474 7.08 1.02 24.11
CA GLU A 474 8.06 -0.05 23.94
C GLU A 474 8.79 0.09 22.60
N LEU A 475 8.06 0.45 21.53
CA LEU A 475 8.58 0.58 20.17
C LEU A 475 9.39 1.88 19.97
N GLU A 476 9.10 2.95 20.73
CA GLU A 476 9.89 4.18 20.72
C GLU A 476 11.22 4.06 21.47
N SER A 477 11.32 3.14 22.43
CA SER A 477 12.57 2.89 23.17
C SER A 477 13.69 2.48 22.21
N ALA A 478 14.88 3.09 22.37
CA ALA A 478 15.98 3.04 21.40
C ALA A 478 16.51 1.62 21.10
N ASP A 479 16.30 0.65 22.01
CA ASP A 479 16.68 -0.74 21.81
C ASP A 479 15.80 -1.45 20.77
N PHE A 480 14.50 -1.12 20.68
CA PHE A 480 13.63 -1.75 19.68
C PHE A 480 13.91 -1.25 18.26
N LYS A 481 14.22 0.05 18.11
CA LYS A 481 14.67 0.65 16.84
C LYS A 481 15.97 0.05 16.32
N ASN A 482 16.84 -0.48 17.18
CA ASN A 482 18.13 -1.04 16.76
C ASN A 482 18.10 -2.56 16.56
N THR A 483 17.26 -3.28 17.29
CA THR A 483 17.34 -4.76 17.35
C THR A 483 16.20 -5.50 16.64
N VAL A 484 15.03 -4.87 16.42
CA VAL A 484 13.82 -5.57 15.94
C VAL A 484 13.08 -4.88 14.78
N ILE A 485 13.17 -3.55 14.67
CA ILE A 485 12.73 -2.78 13.48
C ILE A 485 13.86 -2.71 12.47
#